data_AF-A0A947HLG2-F1
#
_entry.id   AF-A0A947HLG2-F1
#
_cell.length_a   1.000
_cell.length_b   1.000
_cell.length_c   1.000
_cell.angle_alpha   90.00
_cell.angle_beta   90.00
_cell.angle_gamma   90.00
#
_symmetry.space_group_name_H-M   'P 1'
#
loop_
_entity.id
_entity.type
_entity.pdbx_description
1 polymer ?
#
loop_
_entity_poly.entity_id
_entity_poly.type
_entity_poly.pdbx_seq_one_letter_code
_entity_poly.pdbx_strand_id
1 'polypeptide(L)'
;MFLALATVGLLNTPLAAGAPPDGEMHLVGVVTEHGVGVCEGGRETVWTNKHLRVGAVQIAPGSVNLQEWLGRRVMVTGRVSGTEGPRPSSPLGTTPCGMEQMRNDWYATPSGTARWDGGATPFGALVVTKVEAFDGVELSRKGKDITLSVKAPLGEAWSLTLSLEYLGNAGKPGSEFAEKALNVKGGKTAKVSFPESVQMTKGEPHSGYSAQTLRVTGGNATHFLDLSLSAPGPRK
;
A
#
# COMPACT_ATOMS: atom_id res chain seq x y z
N MET A 1 -9.74 1.51 -44.57
CA MET A 1 -9.75 2.30 -43.32
C MET A 1 -9.30 1.37 -42.20
N PHE A 2 -8.01 1.32 -41.90
CA PHE A 2 -7.45 0.45 -40.86
C PHE A 2 -7.45 1.20 -39.53
N LEU A 3 -8.20 0.70 -38.55
CA LEU A 3 -8.14 1.15 -37.16
C LEU A 3 -6.83 0.62 -36.56
N ALA A 4 -5.88 1.51 -36.30
CA ALA A 4 -4.73 1.20 -35.47
C ALA A 4 -5.19 1.15 -34.00
N LEU A 5 -5.24 -0.06 -33.42
CA LEU A 5 -5.27 -0.22 -31.97
C LEU A 5 -3.92 0.26 -31.43
N ALA A 6 -3.91 1.44 -30.81
CA ALA A 6 -2.81 1.85 -29.95
C ALA A 6 -2.89 1.04 -28.65
N THR A 7 -2.18 -0.09 -28.62
CA THR A 7 -1.89 -0.81 -27.38
C THR A 7 -1.01 0.12 -26.55
N VAL A 8 -1.60 0.84 -25.60
CA VAL A 8 -0.84 1.51 -24.54
C VAL A 8 -0.31 0.40 -23.66
N GLY A 9 0.85 -0.14 -24.02
CA GLY A 9 1.69 -0.89 -23.10
C GLY A 9 2.09 0.08 -22.00
N LEU A 10 1.34 0.09 -20.89
CA LEU A 10 1.80 0.64 -19.64
C LEU A 10 3.03 -0.17 -19.24
N LEU A 11 4.19 0.36 -19.60
CA LEU A 11 5.44 -0.01 -18.96
C LEU A 11 5.24 0.28 -17.47
N ASN A 12 4.93 -0.78 -16.72
CA ASN A 12 5.28 -0.89 -15.31
C ASN A 12 6.80 -0.82 -15.25
N THR A 13 7.37 0.37 -15.46
CA THR A 13 8.68 0.67 -14.92
C THR A 13 8.44 0.68 -13.42
N PRO A 14 8.91 -0.33 -12.65
CA PRO A 14 9.12 -0.07 -11.23
C PRO A 14 9.85 1.26 -11.16
N LEU A 15 9.49 2.14 -10.21
CA LEU A 15 10.37 3.27 -9.89
C LEU A 15 11.76 2.67 -9.85
N ALA A 16 12.61 3.05 -10.81
CA ALA A 16 13.96 2.53 -10.87
C ALA A 16 14.50 2.73 -9.45
N ALA A 17 15.13 1.70 -8.88
CA ALA A 17 15.81 1.79 -7.60
C ALA A 17 16.93 2.83 -7.75
N GLY A 18 16.54 4.10 -7.74
CA GLY A 18 17.42 5.23 -7.76
C GLY A 18 18.13 5.23 -6.43
N ALA A 19 19.38 5.71 -6.44
CA ALA A 19 20.07 5.97 -5.19
C ALA A 19 19.12 6.74 -4.26
N PRO A 20 19.00 6.34 -2.99
CA PRO A 20 18.18 7.09 -2.05
C PRO A 20 18.62 8.55 -2.13
N PRO A 21 17.68 9.51 -2.12
CA PRO A 21 18.04 10.92 -2.24
C PRO A 21 19.01 11.27 -1.11
N ASP A 22 20.11 11.94 -1.45
CA ASP A 22 20.98 12.55 -0.45
C ASP A 22 20.19 13.66 0.26
N GLY A 23 19.55 13.32 1.38
CA GLY A 23 18.73 14.28 2.11
C GLY A 23 17.64 13.69 2.99
N GLU A 24 16.82 14.62 3.48
CA GLU A 24 15.63 14.34 4.26
C GLU A 24 14.48 13.92 3.32
N MET A 25 13.74 12.89 3.73
CA MET A 25 12.62 12.32 3.00
C MET A 25 11.36 12.39 3.86
N HIS A 26 10.25 12.68 3.20
CA HIS A 26 8.90 12.62 3.73
C HIS A 26 8.22 11.37 3.20
N LEU A 27 7.68 10.56 4.10
CA LEU A 27 6.96 9.35 3.77
C LEU A 27 5.57 9.41 4.40
N VAL A 28 4.55 9.18 3.59
CA VAL A 28 3.18 9.06 4.04
C VAL A 28 2.72 7.62 3.92
N GLY A 29 2.22 7.07 5.02
CA GLY A 29 1.74 5.70 5.07
C GLY A 29 0.93 5.43 6.33
N VAL A 30 0.51 4.17 6.49
CA VAL A 30 -0.05 3.68 7.76
C VAL A 30 1.07 3.05 8.57
N VAL A 31 1.13 3.34 9.87
CA VAL A 31 2.09 2.67 10.75
C VAL A 31 1.61 1.26 11.07
N THR A 32 2.42 0.26 10.78
CA THR A 32 2.12 -1.16 11.02
C THR A 32 3.27 -1.85 11.74
N GLU A 33 2.96 -2.91 12.48
CA GLU A 33 3.97 -3.81 13.05
C GLU A 33 4.06 -5.06 12.15
N HIS A 34 5.28 -5.41 11.76
CA HIS A 34 5.60 -6.58 10.95
C HIS A 34 6.56 -7.47 11.71
N GLY A 35 6.58 -8.76 11.38
CA GLY A 35 7.46 -9.75 11.99
C GLY A 35 7.36 -11.07 11.27
N VAL A 36 8.11 -12.06 11.75
CA VAL A 36 8.05 -13.44 11.27
C VAL A 36 7.22 -14.26 12.25
N GLY A 37 6.07 -14.76 11.78
CA GLY A 37 5.22 -15.65 12.56
C GLY A 37 5.81 -17.06 12.62
N VAL A 38 5.91 -17.58 13.83
CA VAL A 38 6.50 -18.89 14.16
C VAL A 38 5.48 -19.66 14.95
N CYS A 39 5.25 -20.93 14.63
CA CYS A 39 4.35 -21.75 15.44
C CYS A 39 5.12 -22.47 16.54
N GLU A 40 4.87 -22.08 17.79
CA GLU A 40 5.32 -22.84 18.95
C GLU A 40 4.23 -23.85 19.34
N GLY A 41 4.62 -25.12 19.52
CA GLY A 41 3.69 -26.20 19.89
C GLY A 41 2.55 -26.45 18.88
N GLY A 42 2.66 -25.94 17.65
CA GLY A 42 1.71 -26.16 16.55
C GLY A 42 0.34 -25.49 16.71
N ARG A 43 0.18 -24.54 17.65
CA ARG A 43 -1.13 -23.91 17.93
C ARG A 43 -1.08 -22.39 18.12
N GLU A 44 0.04 -21.84 18.57
CA GLU A 44 0.17 -20.41 18.85
C GLU A 44 1.20 -19.77 17.92
N THR A 45 0.80 -18.67 17.28
CA THR A 45 1.71 -17.86 16.47
C THR A 45 2.50 -16.91 17.36
N VAL A 46 3.77 -17.21 17.53
CA VAL A 46 4.75 -16.34 18.18
C VAL A 46 5.43 -15.48 17.13
N TRP A 47 5.48 -14.17 17.36
CA TRP A 47 6.05 -13.21 16.42
C TRP A 47 7.50 -12.87 16.78
N THR A 48 8.42 -13.21 15.88
CA THR A 48 9.85 -12.91 15.98
C THR A 48 10.25 -11.80 15.02
N ASN A 49 11.43 -11.20 15.20
CA ASN A 49 11.96 -10.15 14.30
C ASN A 49 10.98 -8.98 14.07
N LYS A 50 10.29 -8.56 15.14
CA LYS A 50 9.30 -7.49 15.08
C LYS A 50 9.95 -6.16 14.69
N HIS A 51 9.32 -5.43 13.79
CA HIS A 51 9.75 -4.12 13.34
C HIS A 51 8.56 -3.29 12.89
N LEU A 52 8.69 -1.96 13.00
CA LEU A 52 7.67 -1.03 12.52
C LEU A 52 7.89 -0.72 11.03
N ARG A 53 6.79 -0.45 10.34
CA ARG A 53 6.76 0.06 8.97
C ARG A 53 5.85 1.27 8.85
N VAL A 54 6.10 2.09 7.84
CA VAL A 54 5.17 3.10 7.35
C VAL A 54 4.92 2.82 5.86
N GLY A 55 3.71 2.37 5.53
CA GLY A 55 3.46 1.75 4.21
C GLY A 55 4.37 0.53 4.02
N ALA A 56 5.03 0.41 2.86
CA ALA A 56 5.99 -0.66 2.61
C ALA A 56 7.36 -0.47 3.29
N VAL A 57 7.68 0.72 3.80
CA VAL A 57 9.04 1.08 4.24
C VAL A 57 9.28 0.67 5.70
N GLN A 58 10.33 -0.10 5.94
CA GLN A 58 10.78 -0.46 7.29
C GLN A 58 11.40 0.74 8.02
N ILE A 59 11.10 0.86 9.31
CA ILE A 59 11.66 1.89 10.18
C ILE A 59 12.90 1.35 10.88
N ALA A 60 14.00 2.10 10.78
CA ALA A 60 15.29 1.74 11.35
C ALA A 60 15.33 1.99 12.87
N PRO A 61 16.17 1.25 13.62
CA PRO A 61 16.47 1.59 15.02
C PRO A 61 16.99 3.03 15.17
N GLY A 62 16.75 3.64 16.33
CA GLY A 62 17.12 5.04 16.60
C GLY A 62 16.13 6.08 16.05
N SER A 63 15.05 5.63 15.41
CA SER A 63 13.92 6.48 15.05
C SER A 63 13.14 6.96 16.28
N VAL A 64 12.36 8.04 16.11
CA VAL A 64 11.32 8.41 17.09
C VAL A 64 10.36 7.25 17.33
N ASN A 65 9.76 7.19 18.52
CA ASN A 65 8.82 6.14 18.87
C ASN A 65 7.53 6.27 18.03
N LEU A 66 7.27 5.29 17.17
CA LEU A 66 6.06 5.22 16.33
C LEU A 66 4.98 4.30 16.90
N GLN A 67 5.18 3.68 18.07
CA GLN A 67 4.24 2.70 18.63
C GLN A 67 2.84 3.29 18.86
N GLU A 68 2.77 4.54 19.33
CA GLU A 68 1.51 5.25 19.58
C GLU A 68 0.74 5.61 18.29
N TRP A 69 1.40 5.44 17.13
CA TRP A 69 0.87 5.73 15.82
C TRP A 69 0.39 4.49 15.08
N LEU A 70 0.48 3.29 15.66
CA LEU A 70 0.01 2.05 15.06
C LEU A 70 -1.44 2.16 14.55
N GLY A 71 -1.64 1.72 13.30
CA GLY A 71 -2.93 1.78 12.59
C GLY A 71 -3.33 3.19 12.13
N ARG A 72 -2.53 4.23 12.40
CA ARG A 72 -2.81 5.61 11.99
C ARG A 72 -2.08 5.95 10.69
N ARG A 73 -2.70 6.83 9.92
CA ARG A 73 -2.06 7.48 8.77
C ARG A 73 -1.17 8.61 9.26
N VAL A 74 0.09 8.56 8.86
CA VAL A 74 1.10 9.52 9.29
C VAL A 74 1.89 10.04 8.10
N MET A 75 2.46 11.23 8.28
CA MET A 75 3.60 11.70 7.53
C MET A 75 4.80 11.61 8.45
N VAL A 76 5.79 10.82 8.06
CA VAL A 76 7.08 10.75 8.75
C VAL A 76 8.14 11.49 7.96
N THR A 77 9.08 12.08 8.66
CA THR A 77 10.24 12.72 8.09
C THR A 77 11.49 12.05 8.63
N GLY A 78 12.44 11.74 7.75
CA GLY A 78 13.62 10.97 8.12
C GLY A 78 14.67 10.88 7.02
N ARG A 79 15.66 10.01 7.23
CA ARG A 79 16.71 9.73 6.24
C ARG A 79 16.83 8.24 6.02
N VAL A 80 17.15 7.85 4.78
CA VAL A 80 17.39 6.44 4.47
C VAL A 80 18.66 5.99 5.18
N SER A 81 18.54 4.97 6.00
CA SER A 81 19.68 4.23 6.53
C SER A 81 20.27 3.46 5.36
N GLY A 82 21.55 3.68 5.04
CA GLY A 82 22.27 2.97 3.96
C GLY A 82 22.34 1.44 4.15
N THR A 83 21.79 0.92 5.23
CA THR A 83 21.55 -0.51 5.47
C THR A 83 20.20 -0.91 4.88
N GLU A 84 20.16 -1.92 3.98
CA GLU A 84 18.94 -2.71 3.80
C GLU A 84 18.40 -3.04 5.20
N GLY A 85 17.13 -2.74 5.47
CA GLY A 85 16.50 -3.15 6.72
C GLY A 85 16.77 -4.64 6.92
N PRO A 86 16.99 -5.11 8.16
CA PRO A 86 17.32 -6.51 8.40
C PRO A 86 16.31 -7.38 7.67
N ARG A 87 16.79 -8.10 6.63
CA ARG A 87 15.94 -9.08 5.94
C ARG A 87 15.47 -10.02 7.03
N PRO A 88 14.16 -10.20 7.21
CA PRO A 88 13.66 -11.09 8.24
C PRO A 88 14.31 -12.46 8.00
N SER A 89 15.18 -12.87 8.92
CA SER A 89 15.72 -14.22 8.88
C SER A 89 14.56 -15.14 9.20
N SER A 90 14.32 -16.13 8.34
CA SER A 90 13.46 -17.25 8.70
C SER A 90 14.07 -17.90 9.95
N PRO A 91 13.33 -18.04 11.05
CA PRO A 91 13.84 -18.71 12.23
C PRO A 91 14.24 -20.13 11.85
N LEU A 92 15.49 -20.48 12.17
CA LEU A 92 16.03 -21.81 11.93
C LEU A 92 15.30 -22.81 12.82
N GLY A 93 14.77 -23.89 12.23
CA GLY A 93 14.25 -25.04 12.98
C GLY A 93 12.79 -24.97 13.42
N THR A 94 12.01 -24.01 12.92
CA THR A 94 10.59 -23.88 13.31
C THR A 94 9.65 -24.33 12.20
N THR A 95 8.66 -25.17 12.52
CA THR A 95 7.58 -25.50 11.58
C THR A 95 6.76 -24.24 11.31
N PRO A 96 6.64 -23.77 10.06
CA PRO A 96 5.75 -22.65 9.76
C PRO A 96 4.34 -23.01 10.21
N CYS A 97 3.62 -22.02 10.74
CA CYS A 97 2.21 -22.21 11.06
C CYS A 97 1.48 -22.77 9.84
N GLY A 98 0.58 -23.74 10.06
CA GLY A 98 -0.30 -24.21 9.00
C GLY A 98 -0.90 -22.99 8.32
N MET A 99 -0.69 -22.85 7.01
CA MET A 99 -1.16 -21.67 6.30
C MET A 99 -2.67 -21.64 6.49
N GLU A 100 -3.18 -20.65 7.23
CA GLU A 100 -4.57 -20.24 7.04
C GLU A 100 -4.70 -19.97 5.54
N GLN A 101 -5.80 -20.42 4.94
CA GLN A 101 -6.05 -20.21 3.52
C GLN A 101 -6.27 -18.71 3.28
N MET A 102 -5.17 -17.96 3.22
CA MET A 102 -5.11 -16.57 2.83
C MET A 102 -4.87 -16.50 1.33
N ARG A 103 -5.22 -15.39 0.72
CA ARG A 103 -4.81 -15.12 -0.66
C ARG A 103 -3.29 -15.03 -0.73
N ASN A 104 -2.70 -15.43 -1.86
CA ASN A 104 -1.25 -15.45 -2.07
C ASN A 104 -0.56 -14.08 -1.89
N ASP A 105 -1.33 -12.99 -1.94
CA ASP A 105 -0.86 -11.62 -1.76
C ASP A 105 -1.21 -11.05 -0.38
N TRP A 106 -1.61 -11.85 0.59
CA TRP A 106 -1.88 -11.44 1.97
C TRP A 106 -1.08 -12.30 2.93
N TYR A 107 -0.60 -11.69 4.01
CA TYR A 107 0.12 -12.39 5.07
C TYR A 107 -0.28 -11.82 6.43
N ALA A 108 -0.25 -12.68 7.44
CA ALA A 108 -0.45 -12.26 8.81
C ALA A 108 0.73 -11.40 9.29
N THR A 109 0.45 -10.43 10.14
CA THR A 109 1.43 -9.62 10.86
C THR A 109 1.06 -9.53 12.34
N PRO A 110 1.97 -9.11 13.23
CA PRO A 110 1.63 -8.82 14.61
C PRO A 110 0.46 -7.83 14.78
N SER A 111 0.29 -6.92 13.81
CA SER A 111 -0.79 -5.94 13.79
C SER A 111 -2.04 -6.37 13.00
N GLY A 112 -2.16 -7.65 12.62
CA GLY A 112 -3.32 -8.20 11.90
C GLY A 112 -2.94 -8.84 10.57
N THR A 113 -3.43 -8.28 9.46
CA THR A 113 -3.15 -8.80 8.11
C THR A 113 -2.64 -7.68 7.22
N ALA A 114 -1.58 -7.95 6.46
CA ALA A 114 -1.03 -7.02 5.48
C ALA A 114 -1.01 -7.66 4.10
N ARG A 115 -1.05 -6.81 3.07
CA ARG A 115 -0.86 -7.23 1.69
C ARG A 115 0.63 -7.36 1.37
N TRP A 116 1.03 -8.45 0.73
CA TRP A 116 2.34 -8.61 0.10
C TRP A 116 2.32 -7.98 -1.29
N ASP A 117 3.06 -6.89 -1.46
CA ASP A 117 3.04 -6.09 -2.68
C ASP A 117 4.08 -6.52 -3.73
N GLY A 118 4.78 -7.64 -3.53
CA GLY A 118 5.71 -8.21 -4.51
C GLY A 118 6.96 -7.38 -4.83
N GLY A 119 7.09 -6.16 -4.29
CA GLY A 119 8.14 -5.22 -4.63
C GLY A 119 9.13 -4.98 -3.49
N ALA A 120 10.42 -4.89 -3.85
CA ALA A 120 11.40 -4.21 -3.02
C ALA A 120 10.95 -2.76 -2.81
N THR A 121 11.07 -2.24 -1.58
CA THR A 121 10.97 -0.79 -1.37
C THR A 121 12.04 -0.11 -2.20
N PRO A 122 11.77 1.05 -2.82
CA PRO A 122 12.76 1.73 -3.66
C PRO A 122 13.99 2.20 -2.86
N PHE A 123 13.92 2.20 -1.53
CA PHE A 123 15.01 2.56 -0.63
C PHE A 123 15.02 1.64 0.62
N GLY A 124 16.15 1.64 1.34
CA GLY A 124 16.38 0.86 2.57
C GLY A 124 15.52 1.32 3.76
N ALA A 125 15.90 0.91 4.97
CA ALA A 125 15.15 1.30 6.16
C ALA A 125 15.26 2.82 6.41
N LEU A 126 14.24 3.44 7.01
CA LEU A 126 14.18 4.88 7.27
C LEU A 126 14.44 5.17 8.76
N VAL A 127 15.42 6.04 9.06
CA VAL A 127 15.57 6.63 10.40
C VAL A 127 14.65 7.84 10.49
N VAL A 128 13.55 7.71 11.24
CA VAL A 128 12.53 8.76 11.37
C VAL A 128 12.91 9.72 12.48
N THR A 129 12.98 11.01 12.15
CA THR A 129 13.26 12.11 13.07
C THR A 129 12.00 12.87 13.51
N LYS A 130 10.91 12.78 12.73
CA LYS A 130 9.65 13.46 13.01
C LYS A 130 8.46 12.65 12.50
N VAL A 131 7.34 12.69 13.22
CA VAL A 131 6.06 12.08 12.84
C VAL A 131 4.92 13.05 13.09
N GLU A 132 3.98 13.11 12.14
CA GLU A 132 2.78 13.93 12.22
C GLU A 132 1.57 13.14 11.69
N ALA A 133 0.37 13.46 12.17
CA ALA A 133 -0.86 12.91 11.61
C ALA A 133 -1.02 13.36 10.15
N PHE A 134 -1.49 12.45 9.28
CA PHE A 134 -1.75 12.79 7.88
C PHE A 134 -3.22 12.52 7.51
N ASP A 135 -3.97 13.62 7.40
CA ASP A 135 -5.37 13.63 6.99
C ASP A 135 -5.55 14.13 5.55
N GLY A 136 -4.47 14.21 4.77
CA GLY A 136 -4.49 14.68 3.39
C GLY A 136 -5.17 13.71 2.41
N VAL A 137 -5.69 12.57 2.87
CA VAL A 137 -6.35 11.57 2.03
C VAL A 137 -7.75 11.27 2.56
N GLU A 138 -8.74 11.33 1.69
CA GLU A 138 -10.13 11.06 2.02
C GLU A 138 -10.77 10.16 0.96
N LEU A 139 -11.42 9.09 1.41
CA LEU A 139 -12.28 8.27 0.58
C LEU A 139 -13.73 8.62 0.85
N SER A 140 -14.47 8.84 -0.23
CA SER A 140 -15.90 9.06 -0.17
C SER A 140 -16.59 8.21 -1.22
N ARG A 141 -17.85 7.85 -0.95
CA ARG A 141 -18.72 7.24 -1.96
C ARG A 141 -19.72 8.28 -2.43
N LYS A 142 -19.85 8.46 -3.74
CA LYS A 142 -20.87 9.32 -4.34
C LYS A 142 -21.61 8.54 -5.43
N GLY A 143 -22.83 8.11 -5.10
CA GLY A 143 -23.59 7.24 -6.01
C GLY A 143 -22.91 5.89 -6.17
N LYS A 144 -22.65 5.50 -7.43
CA LYS A 144 -21.95 4.26 -7.80
C LYS A 144 -20.43 4.43 -7.95
N ASP A 145 -19.88 5.55 -7.48
CA ASP A 145 -18.46 5.85 -7.59
C ASP A 145 -17.81 5.95 -6.21
N ILE A 146 -16.57 5.47 -6.13
CA ILE A 146 -15.63 5.69 -5.05
C ILE A 146 -14.71 6.83 -5.47
N THR A 147 -14.74 7.95 -4.75
CA THR A 147 -13.90 9.11 -5.00
C THR A 147 -12.80 9.19 -3.94
N LEU A 148 -11.55 9.17 -4.39
CA LEU A 148 -10.40 9.55 -3.59
C LEU A 148 -10.15 11.05 -3.75
N SER A 149 -9.98 11.75 -2.63
CA SER A 149 -9.41 13.09 -2.59
C SER A 149 -8.03 13.03 -1.94
N VAL A 150 -7.02 13.62 -2.60
CA VAL A 150 -5.65 13.70 -2.09
C VAL A 150 -5.21 15.16 -2.06
N LYS A 151 -4.70 15.61 -0.92
CA LYS A 151 -4.09 16.92 -0.70
C LYS A 151 -2.59 16.74 -0.54
N ALA A 152 -1.83 17.33 -1.45
CA ALA A 152 -0.38 17.37 -1.30
C ALA A 152 -0.02 18.29 -0.11
N PRO A 153 0.94 17.91 0.75
CA PRO A 153 1.53 18.81 1.73
C PRO A 153 2.12 20.04 1.01
N LEU A 154 2.25 21.14 1.75
CA LEU A 154 2.52 22.46 1.18
C LEU A 154 3.79 22.47 0.29
N GLY A 155 3.69 23.11 -0.88
CA GLY A 155 4.85 23.46 -1.71
C GLY A 155 5.21 22.49 -2.84
N GLU A 156 4.89 21.19 -2.73
CA GLU A 156 5.39 20.20 -3.68
C GLU A 156 4.30 19.46 -4.46
N ALA A 157 4.50 19.34 -5.77
CA ALA A 157 3.62 18.55 -6.62
C ALA A 157 3.92 17.04 -6.47
N TRP A 158 2.86 16.23 -6.48
CA TRP A 158 2.95 14.78 -6.39
C TRP A 158 2.41 14.13 -7.66
N SER A 159 3.14 13.12 -8.13
CA SER A 159 2.72 12.23 -9.22
C SER A 159 2.37 10.87 -8.62
N LEU A 160 1.08 10.54 -8.60
CA LEU A 160 0.56 9.35 -7.94
C LEU A 160 -0.01 8.37 -8.95
N THR A 161 0.14 7.08 -8.67
CA THR A 161 -0.56 5.98 -9.30
C THR A 161 -1.55 5.41 -8.31
N LEU A 162 -2.80 5.29 -8.74
CA LEU A 162 -3.87 4.68 -7.97
C LEU A 162 -4.25 3.37 -8.61
N SER A 163 -4.30 2.30 -7.82
CA SER A 163 -4.74 0.99 -8.28
C SER A 163 -5.90 0.54 -7.40
N LEU A 164 -7.09 0.39 -8.00
CA LEU A 164 -8.27 -0.13 -7.32
C LEU A 164 -8.46 -1.60 -7.72
N GLU A 165 -8.44 -2.46 -6.71
CA GLU A 165 -8.73 -3.87 -6.87
C GLU A 165 -10.22 -4.15 -6.65
N TYR A 166 -10.81 -4.88 -7.59
CA TYR A 166 -12.15 -5.44 -7.49
C TYR A 166 -12.08 -6.94 -7.32
N LEU A 167 -12.83 -7.47 -6.36
CA LEU A 167 -12.93 -8.91 -6.14
C LEU A 167 -14.31 -9.44 -6.51
N GLY A 168 -14.31 -10.69 -6.97
CA GLY A 168 -15.54 -11.44 -7.16
C GLY A 168 -16.32 -11.52 -5.85
N ASN A 169 -17.64 -11.35 -5.93
CA ASN A 169 -18.52 -11.55 -4.77
C ASN A 169 -18.51 -13.02 -4.33
N ALA A 170 -18.96 -13.27 -3.09
CA ALA A 170 -18.91 -14.59 -2.43
C ALA A 170 -19.19 -15.79 -3.36
N GLY A 171 -18.26 -16.73 -3.40
CA GLY A 171 -18.31 -17.94 -4.24
C GLY A 171 -17.74 -17.78 -5.65
N LYS A 172 -17.21 -16.61 -6.02
CA LYS A 172 -16.67 -16.35 -7.36
C LYS A 172 -15.17 -16.00 -7.30
N PRO A 173 -14.29 -16.86 -7.83
CA PRO A 173 -12.87 -16.54 -7.90
C PRO A 173 -12.61 -15.45 -8.96
N GLY A 174 -11.59 -14.64 -8.73
CA GLY A 174 -11.11 -13.65 -9.70
C GLY A 174 -10.91 -12.26 -9.10
N SER A 175 -10.03 -11.49 -9.73
CA SER A 175 -9.73 -10.11 -9.40
C SER A 175 -9.56 -9.30 -10.68
N GLU A 176 -10.04 -8.06 -10.66
CA GLU A 176 -9.79 -7.07 -11.70
C GLU A 176 -9.13 -5.85 -11.07
N PHE A 177 -8.30 -5.14 -11.85
CA PHE A 177 -7.61 -3.94 -11.39
C PHE A 177 -7.94 -2.78 -12.32
N ALA A 178 -8.23 -1.62 -11.75
CA ALA A 178 -8.30 -0.37 -12.49
C ALA A 178 -7.21 0.58 -12.00
N GLU A 179 -6.43 1.11 -12.93
CA GLU A 179 -5.35 2.04 -12.61
C GLU A 179 -5.64 3.43 -13.14
N LYS A 180 -5.27 4.45 -12.36
CA LYS A 180 -5.34 5.86 -12.75
C LYS A 180 -4.14 6.63 -12.24
N ALA A 181 -3.56 7.46 -13.10
CA ALA A 181 -2.59 8.47 -12.67
C ALA A 181 -3.30 9.70 -12.09
N LEU A 182 -2.73 10.30 -11.06
CA LEU A 182 -3.21 11.53 -10.43
C LEU A 182 -2.03 12.47 -10.15
N ASN A 183 -2.06 13.64 -10.78
CA ASN A 183 -1.10 14.70 -10.51
C ASN A 183 -1.72 15.72 -9.54
N VAL A 184 -1.12 15.88 -8.37
CA VAL A 184 -1.56 16.80 -7.32
C VAL A 184 -0.61 18.00 -7.30
N LYS A 185 -1.11 19.20 -7.55
CA LYS A 185 -0.28 20.42 -7.41
C LYS A 185 0.01 20.69 -5.92
N GLY A 186 1.19 21.24 -5.62
CA GLY A 186 1.59 21.54 -4.24
C GLY A 186 0.57 22.40 -3.47
N GLY A 187 0.25 21.98 -2.26
CA GLY A 187 -0.78 22.61 -1.41
C GLY A 187 -2.21 22.59 -1.96
N LYS A 188 -2.47 21.88 -3.08
CA LYS A 188 -3.81 21.73 -3.67
C LYS A 188 -4.33 20.32 -3.42
N THR A 189 -5.64 20.18 -3.61
CA THR A 189 -6.34 18.89 -3.56
C THR A 189 -6.70 18.48 -4.98
N ALA A 190 -6.43 17.23 -5.32
CA ALA A 190 -6.89 16.58 -6.54
C ALA A 190 -7.83 15.43 -6.20
N LYS A 191 -8.72 15.09 -7.14
CA LYS A 191 -9.71 14.04 -6.96
C LYS A 191 -9.69 13.09 -8.13
N VAL A 192 -10.00 11.83 -7.86
CA VAL A 192 -10.18 10.80 -8.87
C VAL A 192 -11.25 9.84 -8.41
N SER A 193 -12.11 9.42 -9.35
CA SER A 193 -13.20 8.50 -9.07
C SER A 193 -13.01 7.20 -9.79
N PHE A 194 -13.43 6.11 -9.17
CA PHE A 194 -13.56 4.78 -9.75
C PHE A 194 -15.00 4.32 -9.61
N PRO A 195 -15.52 3.48 -10.52
CA PRO A 195 -16.78 2.82 -10.25
C PRO A 195 -16.64 1.93 -9.01
N GLU A 196 -17.72 1.78 -8.25
CA GLU A 196 -17.79 0.87 -7.09
C GLU A 196 -17.79 -0.60 -7.54
N SER A 197 -18.31 -0.86 -8.74
CA SER A 197 -18.41 -2.18 -9.32
C SER A 197 -18.15 -2.17 -10.82
N VAL A 198 -17.50 -3.23 -11.31
CA VAL A 198 -17.27 -3.45 -12.73
C VAL A 198 -17.94 -4.75 -13.20
N GLN A 199 -18.32 -4.79 -14.48
CA GLN A 199 -18.72 -6.02 -15.15
C GLN A 199 -17.54 -6.49 -16.02
N MET A 200 -17.15 -7.75 -15.90
CA MET A 200 -16.22 -8.33 -16.86
C MET A 200 -16.87 -8.43 -18.24
N THR A 201 -16.06 -8.21 -19.27
CA THR A 201 -16.47 -8.18 -20.67
C THR A 201 -17.16 -9.50 -21.09
N LYS A 202 -18.22 -9.37 -21.91
CA LYS A 202 -19.08 -10.39 -22.53
C LYS A 202 -18.55 -11.84 -22.53
N GLY A 203 -19.23 -12.72 -21.80
CA GLY A 203 -19.09 -14.18 -21.94
C GLY A 203 -19.50 -14.97 -20.70
N GLU A 204 -19.38 -14.38 -19.52
CA GLU A 204 -19.71 -15.05 -18.26
C GLU A 204 -21.01 -14.51 -17.63
N PRO A 205 -21.98 -15.38 -17.28
CA PRO A 205 -23.34 -15.00 -16.88
C PRO A 205 -23.46 -14.38 -15.48
N HIS A 206 -22.36 -13.93 -14.85
CA HIS A 206 -22.29 -13.71 -13.41
C HIS A 206 -21.63 -12.37 -13.03
N SER A 207 -22.13 -11.27 -13.61
CA SER A 207 -21.57 -9.93 -13.56
C SER A 207 -21.69 -9.21 -12.21
N GLY A 208 -20.60 -9.15 -11.45
CA GLY A 208 -20.46 -8.19 -10.36
C GLY A 208 -19.18 -8.38 -9.55
N TYR A 209 -18.20 -7.52 -9.81
CA TYR A 209 -17.01 -7.36 -8.96
C TYR A 209 -17.19 -6.10 -8.13
N SER A 210 -16.84 -6.14 -6.85
CA SER A 210 -16.91 -4.98 -5.95
C SER A 210 -15.53 -4.50 -5.59
N ALA A 211 -15.35 -3.19 -5.53
CA ALA A 211 -14.13 -2.57 -5.07
C ALA A 211 -13.82 -2.99 -3.62
N GLN A 212 -12.57 -3.37 -3.36
CA GLN A 212 -12.13 -3.85 -2.03
C GLN A 212 -11.01 -2.99 -1.48
N THR A 213 -9.95 -2.79 -2.26
CA THR A 213 -8.73 -2.13 -1.80
C THR A 213 -8.28 -1.10 -2.82
N LEU A 214 -8.17 0.16 -2.40
CA LEU A 214 -7.53 1.21 -3.16
C LEU A 214 -6.10 1.39 -2.67
N ARG A 215 -5.14 1.21 -3.56
CA ARG A 215 -3.74 1.52 -3.34
C ARG A 215 -3.39 2.87 -3.95
N VAL A 216 -2.63 3.68 -3.22
CA VAL A 216 -2.10 4.96 -3.69
C VAL A 216 -0.59 4.93 -3.49
N THR A 217 0.14 4.92 -4.61
CA THR A 217 1.61 4.91 -4.62
C THR A 217 2.16 6.08 -5.41
N GLY A 218 3.38 6.49 -5.11
CA GLY A 218 4.12 7.47 -5.90
C GLY A 218 4.54 8.67 -5.07
N GLY A 219 4.82 9.77 -5.76
CA GLY A 219 5.39 10.97 -5.16
C GLY A 219 6.51 11.55 -6.01
N ASN A 220 7.58 12.00 -5.38
CA ASN A 220 8.76 12.57 -6.02
C ASN A 220 10.03 12.10 -5.29
N ALA A 221 11.19 12.71 -5.57
CA ALA A 221 12.45 12.29 -4.93
C ALA A 221 12.39 12.41 -3.39
N THR A 222 11.74 13.43 -2.84
CA THR A 222 11.73 13.72 -1.40
C THR A 222 10.45 13.30 -0.70
N HIS A 223 9.38 13.00 -1.43
CA HIS A 223 8.07 12.64 -0.90
C HIS A 223 7.60 11.30 -1.46
N PHE A 224 7.25 10.36 -0.60
CA PHE A 224 6.66 9.09 -0.99
C PHE A 224 5.32 8.89 -0.30
N LEU A 225 4.32 8.43 -1.03
CA LEU A 225 3.01 8.06 -0.53
C LEU A 225 2.79 6.57 -0.80
N ASP A 226 2.48 5.80 0.23
CA ASP A 226 2.06 4.40 0.09
C ASP A 226 0.96 4.08 1.09
N LEU A 227 -0.27 4.08 0.58
CA LEU A 227 -1.47 3.81 1.37
C LEU A 227 -2.28 2.70 0.73
N SER A 228 -2.69 1.75 1.56
CA SER A 228 -3.74 0.79 1.24
C SER A 228 -4.99 1.18 2.04
N LEU A 229 -6.10 1.37 1.34
CA LEU A 229 -7.33 1.87 1.91
C LEU A 229 -8.48 0.93 1.54
N SER A 230 -9.26 0.50 2.54
CA SER A 230 -10.47 -0.28 2.27
C SER A 230 -11.50 0.59 1.55
N ALA A 231 -12.05 0.06 0.45
CA ALA A 231 -13.19 0.67 -0.20
C ALA A 231 -14.35 0.76 0.80
N PRO A 232 -15.17 1.83 0.77
CA PRO A 232 -16.39 1.88 1.57
C PRO A 232 -17.23 0.65 1.25
N GLY A 233 -17.75 -0.06 2.25
CA GLY A 233 -18.62 -1.22 2.05
C GLY A 233 -20.00 -0.83 1.48
N PRO A 234 -20.68 -1.72 0.73
CA PRO A 234 -22.00 -1.43 0.15
C PRO A 234 -22.99 -0.97 1.22
N ARG A 235 -23.84 0.02 0.90
CA ARG A 235 -24.96 0.36 1.80
C ARG A 235 -25.91 -0.85 1.80
N LYS A 236 -26.20 -1.38 2.98
CA LYS A 236 -27.29 -2.33 3.18
C LYS A 236 -28.63 -1.66 2.90
#